data_AF-A0A2G8SQF7-F1
#
_entry.id   AF-A0A2G8SQF7-F1
#
_cell.length_a   1.000
_cell.length_b   1.000
_cell.length_c   1.000
_cell.angle_alpha   90.00
_cell.angle_beta   90.00
_cell.angle_gamma   90.00
#
_symmetry.space_group_name_H-M   'P 1'
#
loop_
_entity.id
_entity.type
_entity.pdbx_description
1 polymer ?
#
loop_
_entity_poly.entity_id
_entity_poly.type
_entity_poly.pdbx_seq_one_letter_code
_entity_poly.pdbx_strand_id
1 'polypeptide(L)'
;MRLKTLSIDHLSLIRDTRDASVDGLLFDPGLAPSTVESLRIIREHRPDTFAHHSHWTQLRSLVLQLSSYMPEVIAKAIKLLRNIQGPVLRKVSIEFGPVSSVLGTIRDLQRTGQFQPSIYTELERALLRFSEPGIIWTTVSPLRADRNTFWAGELGKHFPSLSKRGAMTIKSEIVTPVGHDATLQALVASPHSKWVASGSEDSTVILWDPDGNIAQQWLTDAHESVWSLAFSPDGRYLVSGDGAGKMEIRDLSQGGSKAATLEGHTSAVSSCAWSPRGDTVASGSFDASVRLWDAHTFEQLHELRAPPMKGMQYVAFSPDGRWLASWAFPCHYAIWDVTAGALHKLIEPAEFGTIRMLDIAAAFDPSSTRLATISRHETVEIWDVEAGRRERVLRRVGEANDVAFSPDGGMLLVASGDRTVRLWDAREGVEMRRLKGHTSIVSNACFSACGKYVASASWDETVRVWRTGNGSCVATFADHGHLVTHVAFSPDGRTLASGARNGTVIIRHMCDIIPKDEQDSDT
;
A
#
# COMPACT_ATOMS: atom_id res chain seq x y z
N MET A 1 -17.21 29.49 35.32
CA MET A 1 -16.20 28.69 34.60
C MET A 1 -16.22 29.11 33.13
N ARG A 2 -15.18 29.77 32.63
CA ARG A 2 -15.10 30.17 31.20
C ARG A 2 -14.62 28.96 30.40
N LEU A 3 -15.54 28.26 29.74
CA LEU A 3 -15.17 27.30 28.70
C LEU A 3 -14.72 28.11 27.48
N LYS A 4 -13.41 28.15 27.23
CA LYS A 4 -12.79 28.93 26.13
C LYS A 4 -12.92 28.25 24.76
N THR A 5 -13.32 26.99 24.72
CA THR A 5 -13.36 26.17 23.50
C THR A 5 -14.65 25.35 23.47
N LEU A 6 -15.43 25.48 22.38
CA LEU A 6 -16.65 24.71 22.15
C LEU A 6 -16.47 23.81 20.91
N SER A 7 -16.78 22.52 21.04
CA SER A 7 -16.89 21.55 19.93
C SER A 7 -18.34 21.13 19.78
N ILE A 8 -18.90 21.26 18.58
CA ILE A 8 -20.29 20.85 18.29
C ILE A 8 -20.24 19.47 17.62
N ASP A 9 -20.35 18.40 18.41
CA ASP A 9 -20.27 16.99 17.94
C ASP A 9 -21.57 16.18 18.07
N HIS A 10 -22.53 16.58 18.91
CA HIS A 10 -23.66 15.71 19.31
C HIS A 10 -25.04 16.27 18.91
N LEU A 11 -25.54 15.88 17.73
CA LEU A 11 -26.98 15.95 17.38
C LEU A 11 -27.44 14.69 16.63
N SER A 12 -27.12 13.50 17.15
CA SER A 12 -27.65 12.22 16.67
C SER A 12 -28.81 11.66 17.50
N LEU A 13 -29.32 12.40 18.49
CA LEU A 13 -30.60 12.11 19.16
C LEU A 13 -31.46 13.37 19.19
N ILE A 14 -32.35 13.52 18.22
CA ILE A 14 -33.74 13.98 18.33
C ILE A 14 -34.33 13.84 16.92
N ARG A 15 -35.13 12.78 16.75
CA ARG A 15 -36.02 12.62 15.60
C ARG A 15 -37.28 13.46 15.84
N ASP A 16 -37.81 13.98 14.74
CA ASP A 16 -39.15 14.53 14.57
C ASP A 16 -39.53 15.74 15.42
N THR A 17 -39.30 16.93 14.86
CA THR A 17 -40.36 17.94 14.70
C THR A 17 -40.06 18.82 13.49
N ARG A 18 -41.04 18.92 12.57
CA ARG A 18 -41.14 20.02 11.61
C ARG A 18 -41.50 21.28 12.41
N ASP A 19 -40.88 22.41 12.08
CA ASP A 19 -40.98 23.71 12.76
C ASP A 19 -40.20 23.86 14.08
N ALA A 20 -38.92 24.20 13.96
CA ALA A 20 -38.24 25.09 14.90
C ALA A 20 -37.00 25.69 14.22
N SER A 21 -36.96 27.01 14.17
CA SER A 21 -35.74 27.79 13.99
C SER A 21 -34.72 27.39 15.07
N VAL A 22 -33.48 27.78 14.83
CA VAL A 22 -32.27 27.50 15.63
C VAL A 22 -32.34 28.05 17.08
N ASP A 23 -33.48 28.52 17.55
CA ASP A 23 -33.68 29.04 18.90
C ASP A 23 -33.73 27.94 19.99
N GLY A 24 -33.82 26.66 19.61
CA GLY A 24 -33.93 25.54 20.55
C GLY A 24 -32.64 24.85 20.99
N LEU A 25 -31.46 25.21 20.45
CA LEU A 25 -30.21 24.44 20.65
C LEU A 25 -29.13 25.16 21.49
N LEU A 26 -29.46 26.33 22.05
CA LEU A 26 -28.59 27.14 22.92
C LEU A 26 -29.13 27.24 24.36
N PHE A 27 -29.35 26.12 25.05
CA PHE A 27 -29.66 26.16 26.49
C PHE A 27 -28.92 25.06 27.26
N ASP A 28 -27.59 25.14 27.29
CA ASP A 28 -26.91 25.01 28.57
C ASP A 28 -26.90 26.44 29.19
N PRO A 29 -27.64 26.70 30.28
CA PRO A 29 -27.78 28.05 30.85
C PRO A 29 -26.46 28.71 31.30
N GLY A 30 -25.31 28.00 31.21
CA GLY A 30 -23.98 28.52 31.51
C GLY A 30 -23.13 29.03 30.33
N LEU A 31 -23.53 28.84 29.06
CA LEU A 31 -22.69 29.10 27.88
C LEU A 31 -23.33 30.11 26.91
N ALA A 32 -23.16 31.41 27.18
CA ALA A 32 -23.57 32.45 26.26
C ALA A 32 -22.61 32.52 25.04
N PRO A 33 -23.09 32.62 23.78
CA PRO A 33 -22.25 32.77 22.58
C PRO A 33 -21.25 33.93 22.64
N SER A 34 -21.56 34.96 23.44
CA SER A 34 -20.70 36.12 23.72
C SER A 34 -19.43 35.78 24.54
N THR A 35 -19.33 34.58 25.09
CA THR A 35 -18.20 34.13 25.93
C THR A 35 -17.28 33.12 25.24
N VAL A 36 -17.62 32.67 24.03
CA VAL A 36 -16.86 31.66 23.28
C VAL A 36 -15.72 32.33 22.51
N GLU A 37 -14.48 31.97 22.85
CA GLU A 37 -13.26 32.49 22.20
C GLU A 37 -12.81 31.61 21.01
N SER A 38 -13.06 30.30 21.07
CA SER A 38 -12.72 29.33 20.02
C SER A 38 -13.87 28.36 19.74
N LEU A 39 -14.21 28.19 18.46
CA LEU A 39 -15.26 27.29 17.99
C LEU A 39 -14.71 26.27 16.99
N ARG A 40 -15.05 24.99 17.18
CA ARG A 40 -14.82 23.92 16.20
C ARG A 40 -16.16 23.34 15.76
N ILE A 41 -16.39 23.31 14.45
CA ILE A 41 -17.60 22.75 13.84
C ILE A 41 -17.22 21.44 13.14
N ILE A 42 -17.86 20.34 13.52
CA ILE A 42 -17.55 19.00 13.03
C ILE A 42 -18.76 18.44 12.29
N ARG A 43 -18.55 18.03 11.02
CA ARG A 43 -19.56 17.50 10.08
C ARG A 43 -20.65 18.53 9.72
N GLU A 44 -21.01 18.57 8.45
CA GLU A 44 -21.85 19.64 7.84
C GLU A 44 -23.34 19.63 8.25
N HIS A 45 -23.68 19.44 9.52
CA HIS A 45 -25.07 19.55 9.96
C HIS A 45 -25.42 21.01 10.27
N ARG A 46 -25.82 21.70 9.19
CA ARG A 46 -26.49 23.02 9.13
C ARG A 46 -25.63 24.25 9.46
N PRO A 47 -24.82 24.73 8.49
CA PRO A 47 -24.07 25.98 8.62
C PRO A 47 -24.96 27.24 8.65
N ASP A 48 -26.23 27.14 8.25
CA ASP A 48 -27.19 28.26 8.26
C ASP A 48 -27.50 28.77 9.69
N THR A 49 -27.21 27.97 10.70
CA THR A 49 -27.32 28.32 12.13
C THR A 49 -26.31 29.39 12.58
N PHE A 50 -25.23 29.59 11.82
CA PHE A 50 -24.16 30.55 12.15
C PHE A 50 -24.40 31.97 11.59
N ALA A 51 -25.52 32.20 10.89
CA ALA A 51 -25.79 33.45 10.17
C ALA A 51 -26.11 34.66 11.07
N HIS A 52 -26.38 34.46 12.37
CA HIS A 52 -26.62 35.54 13.33
C HIS A 52 -25.30 35.99 14.00
N HIS A 53 -24.44 36.65 13.21
CA HIS A 53 -23.09 37.11 13.63
C HIS A 53 -23.07 38.08 14.82
N SER A 54 -24.19 38.72 15.15
CA SER A 54 -24.32 39.66 16.27
C SER A 54 -24.09 39.03 17.65
N HIS A 55 -24.20 37.71 17.78
CA HIS A 55 -24.10 37.02 19.08
C HIS A 55 -22.66 36.56 19.42
N TRP A 56 -21.73 36.57 18.47
CA TRP A 56 -20.38 36.01 18.60
C TRP A 56 -19.30 37.07 18.82
N THR A 57 -19.49 37.92 19.84
CA THR A 57 -18.67 39.14 20.03
C THR A 57 -17.23 38.88 20.51
N GLN A 58 -16.92 37.70 21.08
CA GLN A 58 -15.58 37.33 21.56
C GLN A 58 -14.89 36.24 20.74
N LEU A 59 -15.50 35.78 19.65
CA LEU A 59 -14.97 34.69 18.86
C LEU A 59 -13.71 35.14 18.10
N ARG A 60 -12.58 34.49 18.38
CA ARG A 60 -11.27 34.79 17.79
C ARG A 60 -10.77 33.69 16.85
N SER A 61 -11.16 32.45 17.12
CA SER A 61 -10.71 31.24 16.40
C SER A 61 -11.89 30.40 15.93
N LEU A 62 -11.89 30.02 14.65
CA LEU A 62 -12.88 29.13 14.04
C LEU A 62 -12.16 28.00 13.28
N VAL A 63 -12.51 26.75 13.57
CA VAL A 63 -12.06 25.56 12.83
C VAL A 63 -13.27 24.86 12.22
N LEU A 64 -13.27 24.71 10.90
CA LEU A 64 -14.31 24.02 10.13
C LEU A 64 -13.77 22.65 9.68
N GLN A 65 -14.25 21.57 10.28
CA GLN A 65 -13.85 20.22 9.87
C GLN A 65 -14.78 19.70 8.77
N LEU A 66 -14.23 19.55 7.56
CA LEU A 66 -14.95 19.06 6.40
C LEU A 66 -14.90 17.53 6.36
N SER A 67 -16.05 16.93 6.04
CA SER A 67 -16.20 15.47 5.98
C SER A 67 -15.62 14.85 4.70
N SER A 68 -15.41 15.64 3.64
CA SER A 68 -14.77 15.19 2.41
C SER A 68 -14.15 16.34 1.63
N TYR A 69 -13.39 16.01 0.58
CA TYR A 69 -12.76 16.98 -0.32
C TYR A 69 -13.61 17.27 -1.58
N MET A 70 -14.90 16.89 -1.57
CA MET A 70 -15.79 17.02 -2.72
C MET A 70 -16.11 18.50 -3.03
N PRO A 71 -16.24 18.90 -4.31
CA PRO A 71 -16.47 20.30 -4.69
C PRO A 71 -17.73 20.89 -4.05
N GLU A 72 -18.79 20.10 -3.91
CA GLU A 72 -20.06 20.49 -3.28
C GLU A 72 -19.93 20.83 -1.79
N VAL A 73 -19.09 20.10 -1.05
CA VAL A 73 -18.76 20.36 0.37
C VAL A 73 -17.94 21.65 0.47
N ILE A 74 -16.96 21.81 -0.42
CA ILE A 74 -16.11 23.00 -0.46
C ILE A 74 -16.91 24.25 -0.85
N ALA A 75 -17.85 24.16 -1.78
CA ALA A 75 -18.74 25.26 -2.16
C ALA A 75 -19.56 25.77 -0.96
N LYS A 76 -20.08 24.86 -0.13
CA LYS A 76 -20.78 25.24 1.11
C LYS A 76 -19.85 25.94 2.09
N ALA A 77 -18.62 25.43 2.26
CA ALA A 77 -17.62 26.07 3.11
C ALA A 77 -17.27 27.49 2.61
N ILE A 78 -17.09 27.69 1.29
CA ILE A 78 -16.87 29.02 0.68
C ILE A 78 -18.03 29.95 0.99
N LYS A 79 -19.28 29.49 0.81
CA LYS A 79 -20.48 30.29 1.09
C LYS A 79 -20.53 30.73 2.56
N LEU A 80 -20.20 29.83 3.49
CA LEU A 80 -20.10 30.15 4.91
C LEU A 80 -19.01 31.20 5.17
N LEU A 81 -17.79 30.97 4.69
CA LEU A 81 -16.66 31.89 4.87
C LEU A 81 -16.91 33.28 4.28
N ARG A 82 -17.70 33.37 3.20
CA ARG A 82 -18.11 34.65 2.60
C ARG A 82 -19.03 35.44 3.52
N ASN A 83 -20.00 34.76 4.12
CA ASN A 83 -21.03 35.37 4.95
C ASN A 83 -20.51 35.78 6.33
N ILE A 84 -19.48 35.10 6.84
CA ILE A 84 -18.86 35.45 8.11
C ILE A 84 -18.27 36.86 8.04
N GLN A 85 -18.90 37.78 8.76
CA GLN A 85 -18.36 39.11 9.09
C GLN A 85 -18.31 39.26 10.60
N GLY A 86 -17.15 39.00 11.19
CA GLY A 86 -16.92 39.16 12.62
C GLY A 86 -15.80 40.19 12.87
N PRO A 87 -16.01 41.24 13.68
CA PRO A 87 -14.99 42.27 13.92
C PRO A 87 -13.77 41.78 14.71
N VAL A 88 -13.81 40.59 15.31
CA VAL A 88 -12.76 40.05 16.21
C VAL A 88 -12.17 38.71 15.73
N LEU A 89 -12.73 38.12 14.66
CA LEU A 89 -12.31 36.83 14.14
C LEU A 89 -10.94 36.97 13.46
N ARG A 90 -9.91 36.31 14.01
CA ARG A 90 -8.54 36.41 13.50
C ARG A 90 -8.08 35.12 12.84
N LYS A 91 -8.28 34.00 13.53
CA LYS A 91 -7.83 32.67 13.11
C LYS A 91 -8.98 31.88 12.52
N VAL A 92 -8.87 31.54 11.25
CA VAL A 92 -9.87 30.71 10.56
C VAL A 92 -9.16 29.59 9.85
N SER A 93 -9.48 28.36 10.25
CA SER A 93 -8.86 27.17 9.67
C SER A 93 -9.89 26.19 9.13
N ILE A 94 -9.58 25.59 7.98
CA ILE A 94 -10.33 24.44 7.47
C ILE A 94 -9.55 23.19 7.83
N GLU A 95 -10.22 22.21 8.40
CA GLU A 95 -9.64 20.92 8.70
C GLU A 95 -10.19 19.87 7.73
N PHE A 96 -9.30 19.28 6.93
CA PHE A 96 -9.61 18.14 6.09
C PHE A 96 -9.28 16.84 6.84
N GLY A 97 -9.99 15.77 6.47
CA GLY A 97 -9.69 14.41 6.94
C GLY A 97 -8.32 13.89 6.45
N PRO A 98 -8.06 12.57 6.58
CA PRO A 98 -6.79 11.96 6.27
C PRO A 98 -6.25 12.38 4.89
N VAL A 99 -4.96 12.74 4.81
CA VAL A 99 -4.30 13.15 3.55
C VAL A 99 -4.52 12.13 2.43
N SER A 100 -4.45 10.82 2.73
CA SER A 100 -4.74 9.75 1.77
C SER A 100 -6.15 9.81 1.20
N SER A 101 -7.18 10.04 2.04
CA SER A 101 -8.56 10.19 1.60
C SER A 101 -8.78 11.45 0.75
N VAL A 102 -8.09 12.54 1.10
CA VAL A 102 -8.13 13.80 0.33
C VAL A 102 -7.55 13.59 -1.07
N LEU A 103 -6.37 12.97 -1.16
CA LEU A 103 -5.74 12.66 -2.44
C LEU A 103 -6.59 11.67 -3.25
N GLY A 104 -7.14 10.63 -2.61
CA GLY A 104 -8.11 9.71 -3.21
C GLY A 104 -9.29 10.44 -3.86
N THR A 105 -9.89 11.38 -3.12
CA THR A 105 -11.01 12.17 -3.64
C THR A 105 -10.59 13.07 -4.81
N ILE A 106 -9.43 13.71 -4.74
CA ILE A 106 -8.89 14.51 -5.85
C ILE A 106 -8.72 13.64 -7.10
N ARG A 107 -8.18 12.42 -6.95
CA ARG A 107 -8.01 11.46 -8.04
C ARG A 107 -9.34 11.08 -8.68
N ASP A 108 -10.33 10.70 -7.88
CA ASP A 108 -11.65 10.33 -8.37
C ASP A 108 -12.31 11.46 -9.17
N LEU A 109 -12.16 12.70 -8.71
CA LEU A 109 -12.64 13.88 -9.41
C LEU A 109 -11.88 14.14 -10.71
N GLN A 110 -10.55 13.96 -10.73
CA GLN A 110 -9.74 14.12 -11.95
C GLN A 110 -10.13 13.08 -13.00
N ARG A 111 -10.27 11.82 -12.59
CA ARG A 111 -10.65 10.70 -13.46
C ARG A 111 -12.05 10.86 -14.07
N THR A 112 -13.00 11.36 -13.28
CA THR A 112 -14.38 11.61 -13.73
C THR A 112 -14.54 12.92 -14.49
N GLY A 113 -13.47 13.72 -14.66
CA GLY A 113 -13.53 15.05 -15.27
C GLY A 113 -14.28 16.09 -14.45
N GLN A 114 -14.56 15.79 -13.17
CA GLN A 114 -15.29 16.65 -12.24
C GLN A 114 -14.35 17.51 -11.37
N PHE A 115 -13.02 17.36 -11.53
CA PHE A 115 -12.06 18.18 -10.83
C PHE A 115 -12.13 19.64 -11.29
N GLN A 116 -12.43 20.54 -10.35
CA GLN A 116 -12.56 21.96 -10.60
C GLN A 116 -11.47 22.72 -9.83
N PRO A 117 -10.29 22.99 -10.43
CA PRO A 117 -9.20 23.74 -9.77
C PRO A 117 -9.65 25.11 -9.22
N SER A 118 -10.60 25.75 -9.91
CA SER A 118 -11.14 27.07 -9.58
C SER A 118 -11.79 27.13 -8.19
N ILE A 119 -12.40 26.04 -7.72
CA ILE A 119 -13.07 26.01 -6.43
C ILE A 119 -12.07 26.07 -5.27
N TYR A 120 -10.91 25.43 -5.43
CA TYR A 120 -9.83 25.47 -4.46
C TYR A 120 -9.15 26.84 -4.43
N THR A 121 -8.99 27.49 -5.59
CA THR A 121 -8.54 28.89 -5.65
C THR A 121 -9.55 29.85 -5.00
N GLU A 122 -10.85 29.58 -5.14
CA GLU A 122 -11.90 30.38 -4.52
C GLU A 122 -11.95 30.19 -3.00
N LEU A 123 -11.73 28.96 -2.53
CA LEU A 123 -11.53 28.63 -1.12
C LEU A 123 -10.31 29.36 -0.55
N GLU A 124 -9.18 29.32 -1.25
CA GLU A 124 -7.97 30.04 -0.87
C GLU A 124 -8.25 31.55 -0.74
N ARG A 125 -8.92 32.14 -1.74
CA ARG A 125 -9.33 33.55 -1.70
C ARG A 125 -10.28 33.86 -0.54
N ALA A 126 -11.20 32.96 -0.21
CA ALA A 126 -12.12 33.15 0.91
C ALA A 126 -11.38 33.16 2.25
N LEU A 127 -10.39 32.27 2.43
CA LEU A 127 -9.57 32.20 3.64
C LEU A 127 -8.63 33.40 3.78
N LEU A 128 -8.00 33.85 2.69
CA LEU A 128 -7.05 34.97 2.71
C LEU A 128 -7.63 36.31 3.18
N ARG A 129 -8.97 36.43 3.34
CA ARG A 129 -9.64 37.59 3.94
C ARG A 129 -9.38 37.73 5.44
N PHE A 130 -9.00 36.65 6.12
CA PHE A 130 -8.73 36.63 7.56
C PHE A 130 -7.25 36.93 7.85
N SER A 131 -6.96 37.43 9.06
CA SER A 131 -5.58 37.77 9.44
C SER A 131 -4.68 36.56 9.63
N GLU A 132 -5.24 35.45 10.13
CA GLU A 132 -4.55 34.17 10.34
C GLU A 132 -5.35 33.04 9.64
N PRO A 133 -5.28 32.93 8.30
CA PRO A 133 -5.88 31.81 7.60
C PRO A 133 -5.10 30.54 7.88
N GLY A 134 -5.77 29.39 7.83
CA GLY A 134 -5.13 28.09 7.99
C GLY A 134 -5.81 27.00 7.20
N ILE A 135 -5.04 26.03 6.72
CA ILE A 135 -5.56 24.72 6.36
C ILE A 135 -4.84 23.67 7.21
N ILE A 136 -5.63 22.80 7.80
CA ILE A 136 -5.19 21.69 8.65
C ILE A 136 -5.54 20.41 7.90
N TRP A 137 -4.58 19.53 7.70
CA TRP A 137 -4.85 18.16 7.24
C TRP A 137 -4.56 17.20 8.38
N THR A 138 -5.36 16.16 8.53
CA THR A 138 -5.03 15.08 9.46
C THR A 138 -4.27 13.97 8.72
N THR A 139 -3.37 13.30 9.43
CA THR A 139 -2.76 12.03 8.99
C THR A 139 -2.90 11.01 10.12
N VAL A 140 -3.05 9.76 9.71
CA VAL A 140 -3.08 8.59 10.59
C VAL A 140 -1.68 8.05 10.89
N SER A 141 -0.63 8.58 10.24
CA SER A 141 0.75 8.13 10.39
C SER A 141 1.60 9.13 11.20
N PRO A 142 2.55 8.68 12.05
CA PRO A 142 3.47 9.57 12.72
C PRO A 142 4.31 10.35 11.71
N LEU A 143 4.42 11.64 11.99
CA LEU A 143 5.10 12.60 11.15
C LEU A 143 6.60 12.56 11.43
N ARG A 144 7.41 11.98 10.53
CA ARG A 144 8.76 12.52 10.34
C ARG A 144 8.61 13.95 9.83
N ALA A 145 9.44 14.88 10.32
CA ALA A 145 9.45 16.27 9.85
C ALA A 145 9.54 16.34 8.31
N ASP A 146 10.29 15.43 7.71
CA ASP A 146 10.47 15.33 6.26
C ASP A 146 9.16 15.01 5.52
N ARG A 147 8.29 14.18 6.12
CA ARG A 147 6.99 13.81 5.53
C ARG A 147 5.96 14.93 5.65
N ASN A 148 6.02 15.72 6.72
CA ASN A 148 5.28 16.98 6.81
C ASN A 148 5.69 17.92 5.68
N THR A 149 6.99 18.08 5.46
CA THR A 149 7.50 18.95 4.39
C THR A 149 7.09 18.43 3.01
N PHE A 150 7.14 17.12 2.79
CA PHE A 150 6.68 16.50 1.54
C PHE A 150 5.19 16.79 1.27
N TRP A 151 4.31 16.43 2.21
CA TRP A 151 2.87 16.64 2.05
C TRP A 151 2.49 18.11 1.99
N ALA A 152 3.15 18.97 2.77
CA ALA A 152 2.97 20.42 2.69
C ALA A 152 3.38 20.99 1.32
N GLY A 153 4.43 20.43 0.70
CA GLY A 153 4.82 20.74 -0.67
C GLY A 153 3.77 20.30 -1.69
N GLU A 154 3.34 19.04 -1.63
CA GLU A 154 2.39 18.46 -2.59
C GLU A 154 1.00 19.10 -2.50
N LEU A 155 0.42 19.18 -1.31
CA LEU A 155 -0.87 19.86 -1.09
C LEU A 155 -0.74 21.38 -1.30
N GLY A 156 0.45 21.93 -1.08
CA GLY A 156 0.77 23.34 -1.31
C GLY A 156 0.65 23.75 -2.77
N LYS A 157 0.80 22.82 -3.72
CA LYS A 157 0.56 23.08 -5.15
C LYS A 157 -0.87 23.54 -5.42
N HIS A 158 -1.85 23.08 -4.62
CA HIS A 158 -3.25 23.48 -4.73
C HIS A 158 -3.58 24.78 -3.99
N PHE A 159 -2.74 25.19 -3.03
CA PHE A 159 -2.90 26.40 -2.21
C PHE A 159 -1.59 27.21 -2.17
N PRO A 160 -1.15 27.77 -3.30
CA PRO A 160 0.18 28.37 -3.43
C PRO A 160 0.38 29.60 -2.55
N SER A 161 -0.68 30.36 -2.27
CA SER A 161 -0.63 31.59 -1.47
C SER A 161 -0.57 31.28 0.03
N LEU A 162 -1.34 30.28 0.48
CA LEU A 162 -1.31 29.82 1.86
C LEU A 162 -0.02 29.06 2.17
N SER A 163 0.48 28.28 1.22
CA SER A 163 1.78 27.60 1.32
C SER A 163 2.91 28.60 1.55
N LYS A 164 2.98 29.68 0.74
CA LYS A 164 3.98 30.76 0.91
C LYS A 164 3.91 31.49 2.26
N ARG A 165 2.72 31.53 2.90
CA ARG A 165 2.51 32.17 4.21
C ARG A 165 2.80 31.24 5.39
N GLY A 166 3.14 29.96 5.16
CA GLY A 166 3.25 28.98 6.23
C GLY A 166 1.92 28.69 6.92
N ALA A 167 0.79 28.95 6.24
CA ALA A 167 -0.57 28.80 6.78
C ALA A 167 -1.13 27.37 6.62
N MET A 168 -0.25 26.38 6.50
CA MET A 168 -0.59 24.98 6.25
C MET A 168 -0.02 24.13 7.38
N THR A 169 -0.86 23.28 7.97
CA THR A 169 -0.45 22.43 9.09
C THR A 169 -0.96 21.01 8.87
N ILE A 170 -0.11 20.02 9.13
CA ILE A 170 -0.50 18.62 9.13
C ILE A 170 -0.47 18.14 10.58
N LYS A 171 -1.59 17.60 11.06
CA LYS A 171 -1.76 17.05 12.42
C LYS A 171 -1.77 15.52 12.37
N SER A 172 -0.96 14.90 13.21
CA SER A 172 -0.96 13.45 13.45
C SER A 172 -1.90 13.12 14.60
N GLU A 173 -2.87 12.25 14.40
CA GLU A 173 -3.81 11.84 15.47
C GLU A 173 -3.33 10.63 16.29
N ILE A 174 -2.29 9.90 15.84
CA ILE A 174 -1.82 8.67 16.51
C ILE A 174 -0.28 8.65 16.60
N VAL A 175 0.24 8.09 17.70
CA VAL A 175 1.66 7.75 17.88
C VAL A 175 1.88 6.30 17.41
N THR A 176 2.61 6.17 16.31
CA THR A 176 3.13 4.96 15.61
C THR A 176 2.12 4.08 14.87
N PRO A 177 2.46 3.55 13.65
CA PRO A 177 3.82 3.33 13.11
C PRO A 177 4.10 3.89 11.68
N VAL A 178 5.39 3.92 11.34
CA VAL A 178 6.02 4.60 10.17
C VAL A 178 5.71 3.83 8.87
N GLY A 179 5.40 4.52 7.77
CA GLY A 179 4.97 3.84 6.53
C GLY A 179 4.21 4.72 5.55
N HIS A 180 3.23 4.11 4.89
CA HIS A 180 2.25 4.73 3.99
C HIS A 180 1.00 5.21 4.75
N ASP A 181 0.18 6.06 4.12
CA ASP A 181 -1.11 6.54 4.67
C ASP A 181 -2.33 5.69 4.23
N ALA A 182 -2.08 4.62 3.47
CA ALA A 182 -3.08 3.68 2.99
C ALA A 182 -2.51 2.26 2.90
N THR A 183 -3.30 1.31 2.40
CA THR A 183 -2.89 -0.10 2.30
C THR A 183 -1.58 -0.27 1.56
N LEU A 184 -0.66 -1.01 2.16
CA LEU A 184 0.55 -1.47 1.50
C LEU A 184 0.20 -2.58 0.50
N GLN A 185 0.63 -2.40 -0.75
CA GLN A 185 0.34 -3.30 -1.87
C GLN A 185 1.58 -4.02 -2.40
N ALA A 186 2.79 -3.48 -2.17
CA ALA A 186 4.04 -4.12 -2.57
C ALA A 186 5.15 -3.84 -1.56
N LEU A 187 5.99 -4.85 -1.30
CA LEU A 187 7.20 -4.74 -0.47
C LEU A 187 8.30 -5.62 -1.07
N VAL A 188 9.41 -5.02 -1.48
CA VAL A 188 10.51 -5.73 -2.16
C VAL A 188 11.87 -5.28 -1.64
N ALA A 189 12.81 -6.21 -1.52
CA ALA A 189 14.20 -5.90 -1.18
C ALA A 189 15.06 -5.78 -2.45
N SER A 190 16.00 -4.84 -2.45
CA SER A 190 16.98 -4.69 -3.53
C SER A 190 17.98 -5.85 -3.57
N PRO A 191 18.48 -6.26 -4.76
CA PRO A 191 19.42 -7.39 -4.89
C PRO A 191 20.71 -7.26 -4.09
N HIS A 192 21.18 -6.04 -3.88
CA HIS A 192 22.38 -5.74 -3.09
C HIS A 192 22.08 -5.41 -1.62
N SER A 193 20.87 -5.72 -1.10
CA SER A 193 20.46 -5.52 0.30
C SER A 193 20.59 -4.10 0.86
N LYS A 194 20.68 -3.08 -0.01
CA LYS A 194 20.90 -1.69 0.43
C LYS A 194 19.58 -0.98 0.69
N TRP A 195 18.56 -1.35 -0.06
CA TRP A 195 17.25 -0.73 -0.03
C TRP A 195 16.16 -1.78 0.12
N VAL A 196 15.09 -1.38 0.78
CA VAL A 196 13.76 -1.99 0.68
C VAL A 196 12.86 -0.96 0.02
N ALA A 197 11.99 -1.37 -0.91
CA ALA A 197 10.99 -0.50 -1.52
C ALA A 197 9.59 -0.94 -1.09
N SER A 198 8.72 0.02 -0.85
CA SER A 198 7.31 -0.20 -0.55
C SER A 198 6.41 0.66 -1.42
N GLY A 199 5.29 0.09 -1.88
CA GLY A 199 4.30 0.73 -2.73
C GLY A 199 2.90 0.58 -2.13
N SER A 200 2.07 1.61 -2.28
CA SER A 200 0.76 1.68 -1.60
C SER A 200 -0.35 2.27 -2.47
N GLU A 201 -1.59 2.06 -2.03
CA GLU A 201 -2.80 2.74 -2.49
C GLU A 201 -2.73 4.27 -2.35
N ASP A 202 -1.85 4.79 -1.50
CA ASP A 202 -1.63 6.23 -1.39
C ASP A 202 -0.81 6.83 -2.56
N SER A 203 -0.50 6.04 -3.59
CA SER A 203 0.30 6.40 -4.77
C SER A 203 1.75 6.79 -4.49
N THR A 204 2.24 6.48 -3.30
CA THR A 204 3.64 6.72 -2.97
C THR A 204 4.45 5.45 -3.12
N VAL A 205 5.69 5.66 -3.56
CA VAL A 205 6.76 4.68 -3.43
C VAL A 205 7.73 5.22 -2.40
N ILE A 206 8.09 4.39 -1.42
CA ILE A 206 9.05 4.72 -0.38
C ILE A 206 10.22 3.76 -0.47
N LEU A 207 11.44 4.30 -0.50
CA LEU A 207 12.67 3.56 -0.32
C LEU A 207 13.16 3.71 1.11
N TRP A 208 13.50 2.57 1.71
CA TRP A 208 13.98 2.43 3.06
C TRP A 208 15.42 1.96 3.06
N ASP A 209 16.24 2.50 3.95
CA ASP A 209 17.54 1.93 4.28
C ASP A 209 17.38 0.65 5.13
N PRO A 210 18.47 -0.13 5.35
CA PRO A 210 18.41 -1.36 6.12
C PRO A 210 18.06 -1.14 7.60
N ASP A 211 18.17 0.08 8.11
CA ASP A 211 17.86 0.47 9.49
C ASP A 211 16.38 0.90 9.65
N GLY A 212 15.58 0.85 8.59
CA GLY A 212 14.17 1.23 8.63
C GLY A 212 13.92 2.74 8.50
N ASN A 213 14.93 3.52 8.09
CA ASN A 213 14.75 4.93 7.79
C ASN A 213 14.30 5.12 6.34
N ILE A 214 13.43 6.10 6.12
CA ILE A 214 13.06 6.55 4.78
C ILE A 214 14.28 7.23 4.15
N ALA A 215 14.81 6.64 3.09
CA ALA A 215 15.92 7.17 2.31
C ALA A 215 15.43 8.07 1.17
N GLN A 216 14.36 7.66 0.48
CA GLN A 216 13.72 8.43 -0.59
C GLN A 216 12.21 8.15 -0.61
N GLN A 217 11.43 9.11 -1.10
CA GLN A 217 9.99 8.97 -1.30
C GLN A 217 9.53 9.84 -2.46
N TRP A 218 8.59 9.34 -3.25
CA TRP A 218 7.95 10.12 -4.31
C TRP A 218 6.52 9.64 -4.57
N LEU A 219 5.76 10.47 -5.28
CA LEU A 219 4.47 10.11 -5.87
C LEU A 219 4.69 9.55 -7.28
N THR A 220 3.91 8.55 -7.66
CA THR A 220 3.78 8.17 -9.07
C THR A 220 3.07 9.28 -9.84
N ASP A 221 3.46 9.52 -11.08
CA ASP A 221 2.91 10.57 -11.93
C ASP A 221 1.43 10.31 -12.27
N ALA A 222 1.03 9.05 -12.33
CA ALA A 222 -0.38 8.68 -12.53
C ALA A 222 -1.26 8.99 -11.33
N HIS A 223 -0.67 9.24 -10.15
CA HIS A 223 -1.38 9.37 -8.87
C HIS A 223 -2.37 8.22 -8.63
N GLU A 224 -2.03 6.99 -9.02
CA GLU A 224 -2.85 5.79 -8.83
C GLU A 224 -2.20 4.83 -7.83
N SER A 225 -2.95 3.83 -7.35
CA SER A 225 -2.40 2.81 -6.44
C SER A 225 -1.19 2.11 -7.06
N VAL A 226 -0.11 1.95 -6.29
CA VAL A 226 1.08 1.20 -6.73
C VAL A 226 0.90 -0.26 -6.34
N TRP A 227 0.60 -1.11 -7.32
CA TRP A 227 0.26 -2.52 -7.09
C TRP A 227 1.48 -3.44 -7.08
N SER A 228 2.57 -3.05 -7.75
CA SER A 228 3.75 -3.90 -7.88
C SER A 228 5.02 -3.08 -8.01
N LEU A 229 6.12 -3.65 -7.51
CA LEU A 229 7.46 -3.09 -7.54
C LEU A 229 8.47 -4.16 -7.92
N ALA A 230 9.51 -3.81 -8.68
CA ALA A 230 10.68 -4.67 -8.89
C ALA A 230 11.96 -3.87 -9.08
N PHE A 231 13.05 -4.33 -8.47
CA PHE A 231 14.39 -3.77 -8.66
C PHE A 231 15.10 -4.42 -9.84
N SER A 232 16.06 -3.69 -10.43
CA SER A 232 16.97 -4.29 -11.42
C SER A 232 17.92 -5.22 -10.72
N PRO A 233 18.46 -6.24 -11.42
CA PRO A 233 19.54 -7.05 -10.88
C PRO A 233 20.75 -6.24 -10.40
N ASP A 234 21.07 -5.13 -11.06
CA ASP A 234 22.14 -4.21 -10.63
C ASP A 234 21.71 -3.22 -9.52
N GLY A 235 20.42 -3.19 -9.18
CA GLY A 235 19.81 -2.32 -8.18
C GLY A 235 19.76 -0.84 -8.57
N ARG A 236 20.06 -0.50 -9.82
CA ARG A 236 20.11 0.88 -10.29
C ARG A 236 18.73 1.49 -10.46
N TYR A 237 17.78 0.74 -11.03
CA TYR A 237 16.42 1.23 -11.20
C TYR A 237 15.41 0.47 -10.35
N LEU A 238 14.26 1.11 -10.18
CA LEU A 238 13.04 0.51 -9.65
C LEU A 238 11.94 0.71 -10.68
N VAL A 239 11.23 -0.36 -11.00
CA VAL A 239 9.97 -0.30 -11.75
C VAL A 239 8.79 -0.36 -10.80
N SER A 240 7.78 0.47 -11.06
CA SER A 240 6.49 0.44 -10.35
C SER A 240 5.33 0.32 -11.33
N GLY A 241 4.44 -0.65 -11.12
CA GLY A 241 3.19 -0.79 -11.85
C GLY A 241 2.02 -0.14 -11.10
N ASP A 242 1.22 0.66 -11.80
CA ASP A 242 0.12 1.42 -11.20
C ASP A 242 -1.28 0.99 -11.64
N GLY A 243 -2.29 1.55 -10.96
CA GLY A 243 -3.71 1.32 -11.23
C GLY A 243 -4.22 1.86 -12.57
N ALA A 244 -3.50 2.79 -13.22
CA ALA A 244 -3.86 3.33 -14.54
C ALA A 244 -3.42 2.42 -15.69
N GLY A 245 -2.63 1.37 -15.42
CA GLY A 245 -2.05 0.55 -16.46
C GLY A 245 -0.73 1.09 -17.00
N LYS A 246 -0.10 2.01 -16.28
CA LYS A 246 1.24 2.49 -16.61
C LYS A 246 2.27 1.84 -15.71
N MET A 247 3.50 1.83 -16.20
CA MET A 247 4.65 1.51 -15.38
C MET A 247 5.65 2.66 -15.43
N GLU A 248 6.26 2.95 -14.30
CA GLU A 248 7.30 3.98 -14.20
C GLU A 248 8.63 3.32 -13.86
N ILE A 249 9.67 3.72 -14.57
CA ILE A 249 11.06 3.35 -14.28
C ILE A 249 11.75 4.55 -13.64
N ARG A 250 12.33 4.34 -12.46
CA ARG A 250 13.01 5.36 -11.65
C ARG A 250 14.48 5.01 -11.49
N ASP A 251 15.39 5.92 -11.83
CA ASP A 251 16.84 5.74 -11.65
C ASP A 251 17.24 6.17 -10.22
N LEU A 252 17.61 5.19 -9.41
CA LEU A 252 17.96 5.37 -8.00
C LEU A 252 19.36 5.95 -7.81
N SER A 253 20.24 5.85 -8.82
CA SER A 253 21.54 6.52 -8.81
C SER A 253 21.40 8.04 -8.95
N GLN A 254 20.27 8.49 -9.49
CA GLN A 254 19.92 9.90 -9.68
C GLN A 254 18.78 10.34 -8.75
N GLY A 255 18.75 9.81 -7.53
CA GLY A 255 17.78 10.23 -6.50
C GLY A 255 16.32 9.90 -6.82
N GLY A 256 16.08 8.81 -7.55
CA GLY A 256 14.72 8.39 -7.93
C GLY A 256 14.13 9.24 -9.07
N SER A 257 14.97 9.88 -9.87
CA SER A 257 14.52 10.60 -11.05
C SER A 257 13.84 9.65 -12.04
N LYS A 258 12.83 10.14 -12.75
CA LYS A 258 12.10 9.34 -13.73
C LYS A 258 12.97 9.08 -14.96
N ALA A 259 13.23 7.82 -15.24
CA ALA A 259 13.97 7.37 -16.42
C ALA A 259 13.04 7.13 -17.62
N ALA A 260 11.90 6.46 -17.40
CA ALA A 260 10.95 6.13 -18.46
C ALA A 260 9.53 5.89 -17.93
N THR A 261 8.55 5.89 -18.84
CA THR A 261 7.21 5.35 -18.62
C THR A 261 6.93 4.30 -19.68
N LEU A 262 6.50 3.12 -19.26
CA LEU A 262 6.01 2.07 -20.15
C LEU A 262 4.49 2.21 -20.25
N GLU A 263 4.00 2.49 -21.45
CA GLU A 263 2.57 2.64 -21.74
C GLU A 263 2.14 1.56 -22.73
N GLY A 264 0.97 0.96 -22.48
CA GLY A 264 0.41 -0.03 -23.39
C GLY A 264 -0.70 -0.88 -22.79
N HIS A 265 -0.66 -1.15 -21.49
CA HIS A 265 -1.76 -1.83 -20.82
C HIS A 265 -3.01 -0.96 -20.77
N THR A 266 -4.18 -1.59 -20.89
CA THR A 266 -5.48 -0.89 -20.88
C THR A 266 -6.17 -0.96 -19.52
N SER A 267 -5.51 -1.54 -18.52
CA SER A 267 -5.99 -1.68 -17.15
C SER A 267 -4.81 -1.81 -16.18
N ALA A 268 -5.09 -1.76 -14.87
CA ALA A 268 -4.09 -1.78 -13.80
C ALA A 268 -3.01 -2.85 -14.00
N VAL A 269 -1.75 -2.48 -13.77
CA VAL A 269 -0.61 -3.41 -13.79
C VAL A 269 -0.53 -4.08 -12.43
N SER A 270 -1.00 -5.33 -12.34
CA SER A 270 -1.03 -6.12 -11.11
C SER A 270 0.32 -6.65 -10.68
N SER A 271 1.26 -6.83 -11.61
CA SER A 271 2.55 -7.42 -11.31
C SER A 271 3.59 -6.93 -12.31
N CYS A 272 4.77 -6.62 -11.82
CA CYS A 272 5.93 -6.36 -12.64
C CYS A 272 7.13 -7.13 -12.09
N ALA A 273 8.01 -7.57 -12.98
CA ALA A 273 9.21 -8.28 -12.62
C ALA A 273 10.34 -7.88 -13.57
N TRP A 274 11.56 -7.92 -13.07
CA TRP A 274 12.73 -7.72 -13.89
C TRP A 274 13.44 -9.05 -14.11
N SER A 275 13.87 -9.31 -15.35
CA SER A 275 14.65 -10.51 -15.68
C SER A 275 15.95 -10.54 -14.86
N PRO A 276 16.42 -11.72 -14.42
CA PRO A 276 17.69 -11.84 -13.68
C PRO A 276 18.91 -11.33 -14.45
N ARG A 277 18.84 -11.32 -15.79
CA ARG A 277 19.88 -10.79 -16.67
C ARG A 277 19.82 -9.27 -16.83
N GLY A 278 18.68 -8.65 -16.48
CA GLY A 278 18.47 -7.21 -16.55
C GLY A 278 18.20 -6.68 -17.96
N ASP A 279 17.93 -7.56 -18.93
CA ASP A 279 17.67 -7.21 -20.33
C ASP A 279 16.17 -7.01 -20.64
N THR A 280 15.29 -7.63 -19.85
CA THR A 280 13.85 -7.65 -20.10
C THR A 280 13.05 -7.30 -18.84
N VAL A 281 12.08 -6.38 -18.93
CA VAL A 281 11.03 -6.16 -17.92
C VAL A 281 9.78 -6.95 -18.33
N ALA A 282 9.10 -7.59 -17.40
CA ALA A 282 7.79 -8.19 -17.61
C ALA A 282 6.71 -7.47 -16.82
N SER A 283 5.50 -7.42 -17.37
CA SER A 283 4.32 -6.87 -16.70
C SER A 283 3.09 -7.70 -16.94
N GLY A 284 2.31 -7.97 -15.89
CA GLY A 284 0.99 -8.56 -15.96
C GLY A 284 -0.07 -7.55 -15.55
N SER A 285 -1.19 -7.50 -16.28
CA SER A 285 -2.28 -6.55 -16.07
C SER A 285 -3.64 -7.22 -15.95
N PHE A 286 -4.61 -6.47 -15.41
CA PHE A 286 -6.04 -6.79 -15.42
C PHE A 286 -6.65 -6.83 -16.83
N ASP A 287 -5.94 -6.33 -17.85
CA ASP A 287 -6.35 -6.43 -19.26
C ASP A 287 -6.13 -7.84 -19.88
N ALA A 288 -5.79 -8.81 -19.03
CA ALA A 288 -5.52 -10.20 -19.36
C ALA A 288 -4.29 -10.42 -20.28
N SER A 289 -3.41 -9.43 -20.41
CA SER A 289 -2.12 -9.58 -21.09
C SER A 289 -0.95 -9.60 -20.14
N VAL A 290 0.12 -10.26 -20.60
CA VAL A 290 1.47 -10.06 -20.12
C VAL A 290 2.26 -9.35 -21.20
N ARG A 291 3.05 -8.34 -20.87
CA ARG A 291 3.93 -7.65 -21.81
C ARG A 291 5.39 -7.80 -21.40
N LEU A 292 6.24 -7.97 -22.41
CA LEU A 292 7.69 -7.96 -22.27
C LEU A 292 8.22 -6.66 -22.87
N TRP A 293 9.15 -6.04 -22.18
CA TRP A 293 9.75 -4.75 -22.55
C TRP A 293 11.25 -4.88 -22.53
N ASP A 294 11.93 -4.25 -23.48
CA ASP A 294 13.38 -4.14 -23.47
C ASP A 294 13.82 -3.22 -22.33
N ALA A 295 14.76 -3.65 -21.51
CA ALA A 295 15.19 -2.88 -20.34
C ALA A 295 16.16 -1.73 -20.67
N HIS A 296 16.68 -1.67 -21.90
CA HIS A 296 17.61 -0.63 -22.35
C HIS A 296 16.88 0.49 -23.12
N THR A 297 15.96 0.12 -24.02
CA THR A 297 15.18 1.06 -24.83
C THR A 297 13.82 1.38 -24.23
N PHE A 298 13.31 0.54 -23.32
CA PHE A 298 11.97 0.62 -22.75
C PHE A 298 10.85 0.47 -23.79
N GLU A 299 11.16 -0.09 -24.95
CA GLU A 299 10.19 -0.43 -25.98
C GLU A 299 9.56 -1.80 -25.70
N GLN A 300 8.30 -1.97 -26.10
CA GLN A 300 7.63 -3.25 -25.99
C GLN A 300 8.21 -4.27 -26.99
N LEU A 301 8.63 -5.42 -26.47
CA LEU A 301 9.11 -6.55 -27.26
C LEU A 301 7.95 -7.47 -27.68
N HIS A 302 7.17 -7.92 -26.71
CA HIS A 302 6.12 -8.91 -26.92
C HIS A 302 4.86 -8.60 -26.12
N GLU A 303 3.70 -8.92 -26.70
CA GLU A 303 2.43 -9.03 -25.98
C GLU A 303 2.01 -10.50 -25.94
N LEU A 304 2.02 -11.07 -24.74
CA LEU A 304 1.76 -12.47 -24.46
C LEU A 304 0.30 -12.63 -23.99
N ARG A 305 -0.47 -13.43 -24.73
CA ARG A 305 -1.87 -13.75 -24.42
C ARG A 305 -2.12 -15.23 -24.68
N ALA A 306 -2.78 -15.89 -23.72
CA ALA A 306 -3.23 -17.26 -23.85
C ALA A 306 -4.71 -17.34 -23.45
N PRO A 307 -5.63 -17.63 -24.40
CA PRO A 307 -6.98 -18.04 -24.04
C PRO A 307 -6.91 -19.34 -23.21
N PRO A 308 -7.67 -19.50 -22.11
CA PRO A 308 -8.80 -18.69 -21.64
C PRO A 308 -8.46 -17.71 -20.50
N MET A 309 -7.19 -17.32 -20.32
CA MET A 309 -6.79 -16.43 -19.22
C MET A 309 -7.56 -15.11 -19.30
N LYS A 310 -8.29 -14.78 -18.24
CA LYS A 310 -9.08 -13.56 -18.10
C LYS A 310 -8.68 -12.86 -16.81
N GLY A 311 -8.76 -11.54 -16.76
CA GLY A 311 -8.54 -10.77 -15.53
C GLY A 311 -7.07 -10.57 -15.17
N MET A 312 -6.81 -10.46 -13.86
CA MET A 312 -5.55 -10.05 -13.24
C MET A 312 -4.41 -11.02 -13.54
N GLN A 313 -3.36 -10.56 -14.21
CA GLN A 313 -2.16 -11.34 -14.51
C GLN A 313 -1.03 -11.01 -13.54
N TYR A 314 -0.40 -12.04 -13.01
CA TYR A 314 0.84 -11.94 -12.26
C TYR A 314 1.98 -12.58 -13.03
N VAL A 315 3.22 -12.16 -12.75
CA VAL A 315 4.40 -12.64 -13.47
C VAL A 315 5.57 -12.93 -12.54
N ALA A 316 6.34 -13.96 -12.86
CA ALA A 316 7.62 -14.26 -12.22
C ALA A 316 8.60 -14.84 -13.25
N PHE A 317 9.82 -14.33 -13.29
CA PHE A 317 10.89 -14.93 -14.07
C PHE A 317 11.46 -16.15 -13.33
N SER A 318 11.87 -17.14 -14.11
CA SER A 318 12.79 -18.18 -13.65
C SER A 318 14.17 -17.59 -13.35
N PRO A 319 14.94 -18.15 -12.38
CA PRO A 319 16.27 -17.67 -12.01
C PRO A 319 17.28 -17.56 -13.16
N ASP A 320 17.19 -18.39 -14.21
CA ASP A 320 18.06 -18.32 -15.38
C ASP A 320 17.62 -17.28 -16.43
N GLY A 321 16.42 -16.71 -16.25
CA GLY A 321 15.78 -15.73 -17.11
C GLY A 321 15.17 -16.29 -18.40
N ARG A 322 15.23 -17.61 -18.64
CA ARG A 322 14.72 -18.23 -19.88
C ARG A 322 13.20 -18.29 -19.90
N TRP A 323 12.62 -18.66 -18.76
CA TRP A 323 11.19 -18.86 -18.61
C TRP A 323 10.54 -17.73 -17.84
N LEU A 324 9.31 -17.39 -18.22
CA LEU A 324 8.40 -16.56 -17.45
C LEU A 324 7.19 -17.41 -17.07
N ALA A 325 6.84 -17.44 -15.80
CA ALA A 325 5.53 -17.93 -15.36
C ALA A 325 4.58 -16.74 -15.30
N SER A 326 3.36 -16.92 -15.80
CA SER A 326 2.26 -16.02 -15.51
C SER A 326 1.05 -16.76 -14.98
N TRP A 327 0.23 -16.07 -14.20
CA TRP A 327 -0.98 -16.67 -13.68
C TRP A 327 -2.11 -15.67 -13.51
N ALA A 328 -3.32 -16.16 -13.74
CA ALA A 328 -4.52 -15.35 -13.73
C ALA A 328 -5.72 -16.04 -13.10
N PHE A 329 -6.64 -15.22 -12.62
CA PHE A 329 -7.89 -15.67 -12.04
C PHE A 329 -8.87 -16.16 -13.12
N PRO A 330 -9.51 -17.33 -12.96
CA PRO A 330 -9.35 -18.28 -11.88
C PRO A 330 -8.30 -19.38 -12.21
N CYS A 331 -7.18 -19.39 -11.49
CA CYS A 331 -6.15 -20.45 -11.47
C CYS A 331 -5.66 -20.97 -12.83
N HIS A 332 -5.46 -20.11 -13.81
CA HIS A 332 -4.73 -20.49 -15.04
C HIS A 332 -3.28 -20.10 -14.87
N TYR A 333 -2.37 -21.01 -15.21
CA TYR A 333 -0.94 -20.74 -15.24
C TYR A 333 -0.42 -20.92 -16.66
N ALA A 334 0.54 -20.09 -17.05
CA ALA A 334 1.22 -20.20 -18.32
C ALA A 334 2.73 -20.10 -18.10
N ILE A 335 3.47 -20.90 -18.84
CA ILE A 335 4.93 -20.84 -18.95
C ILE A 335 5.24 -20.33 -20.35
N TRP A 336 6.03 -19.27 -20.41
CA TRP A 336 6.41 -18.57 -21.63
C TRP A 336 7.90 -18.68 -21.84
N ASP A 337 8.32 -18.93 -23.08
CA ASP A 337 9.70 -18.71 -23.49
C ASP A 337 9.92 -17.21 -23.69
N VAL A 338 10.80 -16.62 -22.89
CA VAL A 338 11.07 -15.18 -22.89
C VAL A 338 11.72 -14.74 -24.19
N THR A 339 12.63 -15.55 -24.74
CA THR A 339 13.38 -15.21 -25.96
C THR A 339 12.52 -15.35 -27.20
N ALA A 340 11.67 -16.38 -27.25
CA ALA A 340 10.76 -16.58 -28.37
C ALA A 340 9.50 -15.71 -28.29
N GLY A 341 9.18 -15.15 -27.11
CA GLY A 341 7.93 -14.42 -26.89
C GLY A 341 6.70 -15.30 -27.11
N ALA A 342 6.79 -16.59 -26.78
CA ALA A 342 5.81 -17.60 -27.14
C ALA A 342 5.38 -18.45 -25.94
N LEU A 343 4.14 -18.93 -25.99
CA LEU A 343 3.59 -19.86 -25.01
C LEU A 343 4.29 -21.22 -25.15
N HIS A 344 4.96 -21.66 -24.09
CA HIS A 344 5.54 -23.00 -24.00
C HIS A 344 4.54 -24.00 -23.43
N LYS A 345 3.88 -23.64 -22.32
CA LYS A 345 2.90 -24.50 -21.67
C LYS A 345 1.76 -23.70 -21.06
N LEU A 346 0.53 -24.10 -21.37
CA LEU A 346 -0.65 -23.74 -20.60
C LEU A 346 -0.95 -24.83 -19.58
N ILE A 347 -1.15 -24.43 -18.33
CA ILE A 347 -1.55 -25.28 -17.21
C ILE A 347 -2.97 -24.86 -16.84
N GLU A 348 -3.93 -25.70 -17.21
CA GLU A 348 -5.34 -25.49 -16.92
C GLU A 348 -5.72 -26.13 -15.57
N PRO A 349 -6.56 -25.46 -14.76
CA PRO A 349 -7.05 -26.04 -13.52
C PRO A 349 -7.98 -27.22 -13.84
N ALA A 350 -7.90 -28.27 -13.04
CA ALA A 350 -8.70 -29.48 -13.25
C ALA A 350 -10.23 -29.23 -13.15
N GLU A 351 -10.68 -28.29 -12.30
CA GLU A 351 -12.11 -27.95 -12.11
C GLU A 351 -12.34 -26.46 -11.74
N PHE A 352 -13.50 -25.91 -12.14
CA PHE A 352 -13.93 -24.54 -11.84
C PHE A 352 -14.74 -24.47 -10.53
N GLY A 353 -14.48 -23.48 -9.68
CA GLY A 353 -15.23 -23.21 -8.45
C GLY A 353 -15.12 -21.76 -7.97
N THR A 354 -15.71 -21.43 -6.82
CA THR A 354 -15.71 -20.07 -6.25
C THR A 354 -14.43 -19.81 -5.45
N ILE A 355 -13.68 -18.75 -5.77
CA ILE A 355 -12.39 -18.39 -5.11
C ILE A 355 -12.54 -17.01 -4.44
N ARG A 356 -11.81 -16.75 -3.36
CA ARG A 356 -11.55 -15.40 -2.83
C ARG A 356 -10.40 -14.75 -3.61
N MET A 357 -10.48 -13.43 -3.83
CA MET A 357 -9.56 -12.66 -4.69
C MET A 357 -8.07 -12.69 -4.31
N LEU A 358 -7.76 -13.16 -3.11
CA LEU A 358 -6.44 -13.11 -2.52
C LEU A 358 -5.73 -14.43 -2.83
N ASP A 359 -4.59 -14.32 -3.51
CA ASP A 359 -3.44 -15.19 -3.32
C ASP A 359 -3.39 -16.46 -4.21
N ILE A 360 -2.99 -16.24 -5.46
CA ILE A 360 -2.45 -17.26 -6.36
C ILE A 360 -0.97 -16.95 -6.47
N ALA A 361 -0.10 -17.93 -6.23
CA ALA A 361 1.34 -17.81 -6.42
C ALA A 361 1.87 -18.99 -7.26
N ALA A 362 2.91 -18.70 -8.04
CA ALA A 362 3.76 -19.70 -8.65
C ALA A 362 5.21 -19.35 -8.34
N ALA A 363 6.03 -20.37 -8.11
CA ALA A 363 7.44 -20.17 -7.79
C ALA A 363 8.31 -21.15 -8.57
N PHE A 364 9.32 -20.62 -9.26
CA PHE A 364 10.37 -21.45 -9.84
C PHE A 364 11.32 -21.93 -8.74
N ASP A 365 11.87 -23.12 -8.92
CA ASP A 365 12.99 -23.56 -8.09
C ASP A 365 14.30 -22.84 -8.51
N PRO A 366 15.32 -22.79 -7.64
CA PRO A 366 16.58 -22.09 -7.94
C PRO A 366 17.28 -22.57 -9.22
N SER A 367 17.03 -23.81 -9.64
CA SER A 367 17.61 -24.39 -10.85
C SER A 367 16.82 -24.08 -12.13
N SER A 368 15.67 -23.40 -12.03
CA SER A 368 14.75 -23.11 -13.15
C SER A 368 14.16 -24.35 -13.83
N THR A 369 14.29 -25.53 -13.23
CA THR A 369 13.81 -26.80 -13.81
C THR A 369 12.40 -27.16 -13.34
N ARG A 370 12.00 -26.66 -12.18
CA ARG A 370 10.71 -26.94 -11.57
C ARG A 370 9.91 -25.68 -11.31
N LEU A 371 8.59 -25.77 -11.49
CA LEU A 371 7.63 -24.74 -11.15
C LEU A 371 6.60 -25.31 -10.16
N ALA A 372 6.44 -24.67 -9.01
CA ALA A 372 5.37 -24.96 -8.07
C ALA A 372 4.17 -24.06 -8.37
N THR A 373 2.99 -24.65 -8.48
CA THR A 373 1.72 -23.95 -8.70
C THR A 373 0.69 -24.38 -7.67
N ILE A 374 -0.06 -23.43 -7.12
CA ILE A 374 -1.15 -23.70 -6.18
C ILE A 374 -2.42 -24.11 -6.94
N SER A 375 -3.20 -25.03 -6.38
CA SER A 375 -4.47 -25.47 -6.97
C SER A 375 -5.59 -25.49 -5.91
N ARG A 376 -6.82 -25.36 -6.41
CA ARG A 376 -8.07 -25.20 -5.64
C ARG A 376 -8.35 -26.33 -4.64
N HIS A 377 -7.79 -27.52 -4.84
CA HIS A 377 -8.11 -28.71 -4.02
C HIS A 377 -7.18 -28.87 -2.81
N GLU A 378 -6.71 -27.76 -2.23
CA GLU A 378 -5.69 -27.75 -1.19
C GLU A 378 -4.44 -28.55 -1.64
N THR A 379 -4.05 -28.33 -2.90
CA THR A 379 -2.90 -29.02 -3.49
C THR A 379 -1.90 -28.03 -4.04
N VAL A 380 -0.62 -28.39 -3.95
CA VAL A 380 0.44 -27.75 -4.71
C VAL A 380 0.96 -28.75 -5.73
N GLU A 381 1.03 -28.34 -6.99
CA GLU A 381 1.53 -29.16 -8.08
C GLU A 381 2.94 -28.69 -8.46
N ILE A 382 3.86 -29.64 -8.63
CA ILE A 382 5.23 -29.37 -9.08
C ILE A 382 5.34 -29.88 -10.51
N TRP A 383 5.81 -29.00 -11.39
CA TRP A 383 5.92 -29.22 -12.83
C TRP A 383 7.37 -29.21 -13.26
N ASP A 384 7.72 -30.14 -14.15
CA ASP A 384 8.92 -30.06 -14.98
C ASP A 384 8.68 -28.97 -16.02
N VAL A 385 9.49 -27.90 -15.97
CA VAL A 385 9.31 -26.71 -16.80
C VAL A 385 9.58 -27.03 -18.27
N GLU A 386 10.67 -27.75 -18.56
CA GLU A 386 11.08 -28.05 -19.93
C GLU A 386 10.10 -29.04 -20.58
N ALA A 387 9.79 -30.13 -19.89
CA ALA A 387 8.89 -31.16 -20.42
C ALA A 387 7.40 -30.77 -20.32
N GLY A 388 7.06 -29.73 -19.55
CA GLY A 388 5.68 -29.27 -19.37
C GLY A 388 4.75 -30.32 -18.77
N ARG A 389 5.30 -31.20 -17.92
CA ARG A 389 4.58 -32.32 -17.29
C ARG A 389 4.56 -32.17 -15.78
N ARG A 390 3.45 -32.57 -15.18
CA ARG A 390 3.30 -32.58 -13.72
C ARG A 390 4.14 -33.73 -13.14
N GLU A 391 5.12 -33.39 -12.32
CA GLU A 391 5.98 -34.36 -11.63
C GLU A 391 5.33 -34.87 -10.34
N ARG A 392 4.79 -33.93 -9.54
CA ARG A 392 4.29 -34.23 -8.19
C ARG A 392 3.04 -33.42 -7.85
N VAL A 393 2.28 -33.95 -6.89
CA VAL A 393 1.12 -33.29 -6.28
C VAL A 393 1.22 -33.45 -4.78
N LEU A 394 1.44 -32.34 -4.08
CA LEU A 394 1.35 -32.24 -2.63
C LEU A 394 -0.13 -32.07 -2.28
N ARG A 395 -0.67 -32.95 -1.43
CA ARG A 395 -2.10 -32.92 -1.06
C ARG A 395 -2.28 -32.47 0.38
N ARG A 396 -3.47 -31.92 0.67
CA ARG A 396 -3.88 -31.47 2.01
C ARG A 396 -3.00 -30.34 2.52
N VAL A 397 -2.54 -29.43 1.66
CA VAL A 397 -1.71 -28.29 2.05
C VAL A 397 -2.50 -27.17 2.75
N GLY A 398 -3.84 -27.29 2.79
CA GLY A 398 -4.75 -26.22 3.18
C GLY A 398 -5.05 -25.28 2.01
N GLU A 399 -5.87 -24.25 2.25
CA GLU A 399 -6.06 -23.15 1.30
C GLU A 399 -4.75 -22.37 1.23
N ALA A 400 -3.90 -22.63 0.23
CA ALA A 400 -2.58 -22.02 0.13
C ALA A 400 -2.67 -20.62 -0.46
N ASN A 401 -2.01 -19.66 0.20
CA ASN A 401 -1.90 -18.27 -0.22
C ASN A 401 -0.54 -18.01 -0.89
N ASP A 402 0.51 -18.65 -0.41
CA ASP A 402 1.86 -18.42 -0.93
C ASP A 402 2.67 -19.72 -1.01
N VAL A 403 3.59 -19.77 -1.97
CA VAL A 403 4.47 -20.90 -2.21
C VAL A 403 5.86 -20.42 -2.61
N ALA A 404 6.90 -21.02 -2.03
CA ALA A 404 8.28 -20.69 -2.36
C ALA A 404 9.18 -21.91 -2.23
N PHE A 405 10.17 -22.05 -3.11
CA PHE A 405 11.26 -23.00 -2.90
C PHE A 405 12.30 -22.44 -1.92
N SER A 406 12.95 -23.32 -1.17
CA SER A 406 14.15 -22.95 -0.42
C SER A 406 15.30 -22.58 -1.36
N PRO A 407 16.32 -21.82 -0.89
CA PRO A 407 17.46 -21.42 -1.72
C PRO A 407 18.26 -22.56 -2.36
N ASP A 408 18.22 -23.76 -1.76
CA ASP A 408 18.82 -24.98 -2.30
C ASP A 408 17.86 -25.82 -3.17
N GLY A 409 16.59 -25.41 -3.28
CA GLY A 409 15.52 -26.11 -4.01
C GLY A 409 15.08 -27.45 -3.39
N GLY A 410 15.58 -27.78 -2.20
CA GLY A 410 15.28 -29.04 -1.50
C GLY A 410 13.93 -29.04 -0.80
N MET A 411 13.47 -27.88 -0.33
CA MET A 411 12.21 -27.70 0.38
C MET A 411 11.25 -26.83 -0.39
N LEU A 412 9.96 -27.05 -0.14
CA LEU A 412 8.88 -26.17 -0.57
C LEU A 412 8.14 -25.64 0.67
N LEU A 413 8.02 -24.33 0.75
CA LEU A 413 7.19 -23.64 1.75
C LEU A 413 5.79 -23.44 1.17
N VAL A 414 4.78 -23.61 2.02
CA VAL A 414 3.39 -23.25 1.72
C VAL A 414 2.81 -22.47 2.90
N ALA A 415 2.42 -21.21 2.66
CA ALA A 415 1.64 -20.42 3.61
C ALA A 415 0.14 -20.65 3.35
N SER A 416 -0.67 -20.85 4.40
CA SER A 416 -2.07 -21.22 4.23
C SER A 416 -3.06 -20.43 5.09
N GLY A 417 -4.28 -20.26 4.56
CA GLY A 417 -5.46 -19.83 5.26
C GLY A 417 -5.89 -20.74 6.41
N ASP A 418 -5.34 -21.95 6.50
CA ASP A 418 -5.51 -22.83 7.67
C ASP A 418 -4.72 -22.35 8.92
N ARG A 419 -4.01 -21.21 8.79
CA ARG A 419 -3.23 -20.53 9.83
C ARG A 419 -1.88 -21.19 10.10
N THR A 420 -1.40 -22.01 9.17
CA THR A 420 -0.09 -22.68 9.28
C THR A 420 0.83 -22.31 8.13
N VAL A 421 2.13 -22.43 8.39
CA VAL A 421 3.14 -22.54 7.35
C VAL A 421 3.64 -23.97 7.33
N ARG A 422 3.72 -24.59 6.15
CA ARG A 422 4.14 -25.98 6.00
C ARG A 422 5.39 -26.07 5.15
N LEU A 423 6.35 -26.88 5.58
CA LEU A 423 7.56 -27.18 4.84
C LEU A 423 7.47 -28.61 4.33
N TRP A 424 7.69 -28.77 3.03
CA TRP A 424 7.62 -30.04 2.33
C TRP A 424 8.98 -30.37 1.73
N ASP A 425 9.32 -31.65 1.68
CA ASP A 425 10.40 -32.12 0.84
C ASP A 425 9.96 -32.01 -0.62
N ALA A 426 10.66 -31.21 -1.42
CA ALA A 426 10.27 -30.93 -2.79
C ALA A 426 10.49 -32.12 -3.75
N ARG A 427 11.27 -33.13 -3.35
CA ARG A 427 11.57 -34.32 -4.18
C ARG A 427 10.64 -35.47 -3.82
N GLU A 428 10.48 -35.73 -2.53
CA GLU A 428 9.67 -36.84 -2.01
C GLU A 428 8.20 -36.44 -1.87
N GLY A 429 7.90 -35.14 -1.77
CA GLY A 429 6.54 -34.64 -1.59
C GLY A 429 5.95 -34.97 -0.21
N VAL A 430 6.80 -35.03 0.81
CA VAL A 430 6.43 -35.36 2.19
C VAL A 430 6.42 -34.09 3.05
N GLU A 431 5.38 -33.91 3.86
CA GLU A 431 5.31 -32.81 4.83
C GLU A 431 6.40 -33.03 5.89
N MET A 432 7.43 -32.19 5.89
CA MET A 432 8.53 -32.24 6.83
C MET A 432 8.16 -31.56 8.15
N ARG A 433 7.50 -30.40 8.05
CA ARG A 433 7.16 -29.56 9.21
C ARG A 433 5.83 -28.86 9.00
N ARG A 434 5.10 -28.69 10.12
CA ARG A 434 3.91 -27.85 10.22
C ARG A 434 4.11 -26.81 11.31
N LEU A 435 4.37 -25.58 10.91
CA LEU A 435 4.64 -24.45 11.79
C LEU A 435 3.30 -23.89 12.28
N LYS A 436 2.97 -24.19 13.54
CA LYS A 436 1.74 -23.75 14.21
C LYS A 436 2.04 -22.62 15.18
N GLY A 437 1.16 -21.62 15.22
CA GLY A 437 1.24 -20.53 16.19
C GLY A 437 0.44 -19.30 15.78
N HIS A 438 0.24 -19.07 14.49
CA HIS A 438 -0.65 -18.02 14.01
C HIS A 438 -2.12 -18.31 14.38
N THR A 439 -2.86 -17.27 14.72
CA THR A 439 -4.27 -17.36 15.13
C THR A 439 -5.25 -17.00 14.00
N SER A 440 -4.72 -16.46 12.90
CA SER A 440 -5.44 -16.07 11.68
C SER A 440 -4.65 -16.47 10.43
N ILE A 441 -5.19 -16.15 9.26
CA ILE A 441 -4.68 -16.50 7.93
C ILE A 441 -3.22 -16.06 7.78
N VAL A 442 -2.35 -16.97 7.33
CA VAL A 442 -0.98 -16.61 6.94
C VAL A 442 -1.03 -16.07 5.51
N SER A 443 -0.77 -14.78 5.36
CA SER A 443 -0.90 -14.04 4.10
C SER A 443 0.30 -14.24 3.19
N ASN A 444 1.51 -14.30 3.76
CA ASN A 444 2.76 -14.38 3.00
C ASN A 444 3.84 -15.04 3.85
N ALA A 445 4.77 -15.79 3.24
CA ALA A 445 5.92 -16.31 3.95
C ALA A 445 7.10 -16.59 3.01
N CYS A 446 8.32 -16.42 3.50
CA CYS A 446 9.54 -16.57 2.71
C CYS A 446 10.67 -17.25 3.49
N PHE A 447 11.57 -17.90 2.77
CA PHE A 447 12.83 -18.40 3.32
C PHE A 447 13.85 -17.27 3.48
N SER A 448 14.72 -17.39 4.49
CA SER A 448 15.96 -16.61 4.54
C SER A 448 16.93 -17.08 3.47
N ALA A 449 17.88 -16.23 3.08
CA ALA A 449 18.88 -16.54 2.06
C ALA A 449 19.74 -17.78 2.39
N CYS A 450 20.00 -18.03 3.68
CA CYS A 450 20.72 -19.22 4.14
C CYS A 450 19.84 -20.49 4.26
N GLY A 451 18.52 -20.38 4.06
CA GLY A 451 17.56 -21.49 4.19
C GLY A 451 17.34 -22.01 5.62
N LYS A 452 18.03 -21.45 6.63
CA LYS A 452 17.90 -21.87 8.04
C LYS A 452 16.64 -21.30 8.72
N TYR A 453 16.08 -20.21 8.18
CA TYR A 453 14.92 -19.55 8.76
C TYR A 453 13.80 -19.36 7.74
N VAL A 454 12.59 -19.26 8.26
CA VAL A 454 11.37 -18.86 7.54
C VAL A 454 10.75 -17.70 8.28
N ALA A 455 10.29 -16.69 7.56
CA ALA A 455 9.47 -15.62 8.12
C ALA A 455 8.05 -15.71 7.56
N SER A 456 7.05 -15.39 8.39
CA SER A 456 5.65 -15.42 7.99
C SER A 456 4.90 -14.19 8.49
N ALA A 457 4.08 -13.60 7.62
CA ALA A 457 3.15 -12.53 7.89
C ALA A 457 1.72 -13.10 8.01
N SER A 458 0.92 -12.51 8.89
CA SER A 458 -0.43 -13.01 9.15
C SER A 458 -1.43 -11.91 9.46
N TRP A 459 -2.68 -12.24 9.19
CA TRP A 459 -3.86 -11.46 9.56
C TRP A 459 -4.16 -11.49 11.06
N ASP A 460 -3.33 -12.17 11.86
CA ASP A 460 -3.34 -12.02 13.32
C ASP A 460 -2.49 -10.85 13.81
N GLU A 461 -2.08 -9.99 12.88
CA GLU A 461 -1.30 -8.78 13.13
C GLU A 461 0.15 -9.07 13.54
N THR A 462 0.60 -10.33 13.38
CA THR A 462 1.96 -10.74 13.75
C THR A 462 2.85 -11.12 12.58
N VAL A 463 4.14 -10.88 12.77
CA VAL A 463 5.23 -11.50 12.01
C VAL A 463 5.89 -12.56 12.87
N ARG A 464 6.11 -13.75 12.35
CA ARG A 464 6.84 -14.82 13.05
C ARG A 464 8.06 -15.26 12.28
N VAL A 465 9.12 -15.60 13.00
CA VAL A 465 10.34 -16.20 12.45
C VAL A 465 10.51 -17.59 13.03
N TRP A 466 10.82 -18.57 12.19
CA TRP A 466 10.88 -19.98 12.51
C TRP A 466 12.21 -20.58 12.06
N ARG A 467 12.75 -21.55 12.80
CA ARG A 467 13.85 -22.39 12.32
C ARG A 467 13.30 -23.46 11.39
N THR A 468 13.93 -23.63 10.22
CA THR A 468 13.52 -24.67 9.25
C THR A 468 13.80 -26.08 9.76
N GLY A 469 14.95 -26.28 10.42
CA GLY A 469 15.41 -27.60 10.87
C GLY A 469 14.46 -28.30 11.87
N ASN A 470 13.97 -27.58 12.87
CA ASN A 470 13.12 -28.15 13.93
C ASN A 470 11.70 -27.54 14.00
N GLY A 471 11.42 -26.49 13.23
CA GLY A 471 10.13 -25.80 13.23
C GLY A 471 9.85 -24.91 14.45
N SER A 472 10.84 -24.66 15.32
CA SER A 472 10.66 -23.80 16.49
C SER A 472 10.46 -22.34 16.06
N CYS A 473 9.48 -21.66 16.67
CA CYS A 473 9.33 -20.21 16.56
C CYS A 473 10.45 -19.52 17.35
N VAL A 474 11.31 -18.74 16.69
CA VAL A 474 12.40 -18.00 17.36
C VAL A 474 11.96 -16.61 17.79
N ALA A 475 11.05 -15.99 17.05
CA ALA A 475 10.53 -14.67 17.38
C ALA A 475 9.08 -14.49 16.91
N THR A 476 8.35 -13.63 17.59
CA THR A 476 7.00 -13.18 17.24
C THR A 476 6.91 -11.68 17.49
N PHE A 477 6.55 -10.91 16.48
CA PHE A 477 6.43 -9.46 16.53
C PHE A 477 4.96 -9.08 16.34
N ALA A 478 4.43 -8.24 17.24
CA ALA A 478 3.04 -7.77 17.25
C ALA A 478 2.99 -6.23 17.35
N ASP A 479 3.79 -5.58 16.51
CA ASP A 479 4.08 -4.15 16.53
C ASP A 479 3.39 -3.37 15.38
N HIS A 480 2.80 -4.06 14.41
CA HIS A 480 2.04 -3.45 13.31
C HIS A 480 0.65 -2.94 13.74
N GLY A 481 0.02 -3.58 14.73
CA GLY A 481 -1.33 -3.24 15.22
C GLY A 481 -2.43 -3.35 14.16
N HIS A 482 -2.18 -4.11 13.08
CA HIS A 482 -3.09 -4.35 11.97
C HIS A 482 -2.63 -5.57 11.17
N LEU A 483 -3.50 -6.11 10.32
CA LEU A 483 -3.23 -7.27 9.44
C LEU A 483 -1.90 -7.10 8.68
N VAL A 484 -0.95 -8.00 8.91
CA VAL A 484 0.32 -8.02 8.18
C VAL A 484 0.10 -8.76 6.87
N THR A 485 0.49 -8.16 5.76
CA THR A 485 0.24 -8.68 4.41
C THR A 485 1.51 -9.11 3.71
N HIS A 486 2.67 -8.56 4.09
CA HIS A 486 3.94 -8.80 3.39
C HIS A 486 5.08 -9.07 4.36
N VAL A 487 6.00 -9.96 3.95
CA VAL A 487 7.28 -10.17 4.62
C VAL A 487 8.37 -10.49 3.60
N ALA A 488 9.54 -9.88 3.73
CA ALA A 488 10.66 -10.08 2.81
C ALA A 488 11.99 -10.07 3.55
N PHE A 489 12.80 -11.09 3.34
CA PHE A 489 14.22 -11.05 3.70
C PHE A 489 15.00 -10.23 2.68
N SER A 490 16.03 -9.54 3.14
CA SER A 490 17.08 -9.04 2.25
C SER A 490 17.86 -10.22 1.62
N PRO A 491 18.40 -10.09 0.40
CA PRO A 491 19.16 -11.16 -0.26
C PRO A 491 20.40 -11.66 0.51
N ASP A 492 21.04 -10.80 1.31
CA ASP A 492 22.12 -11.17 2.23
C ASP A 492 21.63 -11.78 3.56
N GLY A 493 20.31 -11.87 3.77
CA GLY A 493 19.67 -12.41 4.97
C GLY A 493 19.83 -11.56 6.23
N ARG A 494 20.37 -10.35 6.14
CA ARG A 494 20.66 -9.51 7.31
C ARG A 494 19.46 -8.74 7.82
N THR A 495 18.48 -8.42 6.97
CA THR A 495 17.29 -7.69 7.38
C THR A 495 16.01 -8.42 7.02
N LEU A 496 14.98 -8.16 7.82
CA LEU A 496 13.62 -8.66 7.63
C LEU A 496 12.68 -7.46 7.58
N ALA A 497 12.14 -7.20 6.39
CA ALA A 497 11.10 -6.20 6.18
C ALA A 497 9.72 -6.85 6.31
N SER A 498 8.77 -6.10 6.86
CA SER A 498 7.39 -6.52 7.00
C SER A 498 6.47 -5.33 6.82
N GLY A 499 5.26 -5.58 6.31
CA GLY A 499 4.33 -4.51 6.07
C GLY A 499 2.87 -4.91 6.21
N ALA A 500 2.07 -3.95 6.64
CA ALA A 500 0.69 -4.16 7.05
C ALA A 500 -0.31 -3.34 6.24
N ARG A 501 -1.58 -3.75 6.31
CA ARG A 501 -2.69 -3.12 5.58
C ARG A 501 -3.04 -1.71 6.07
N ASN A 502 -2.52 -1.27 7.21
CA ASN A 502 -2.60 0.14 7.62
C ASN A 502 -1.48 1.02 7.00
N GLY A 503 -0.61 0.45 6.15
CA GLY A 503 0.49 1.15 5.50
C GLY A 503 1.82 1.06 6.24
N THR A 504 1.84 0.53 7.46
CA THR A 504 3.06 0.40 8.26
C THR A 504 4.10 -0.47 7.58
N VAL A 505 5.36 -0.04 7.61
CA VAL A 505 6.53 -0.83 7.23
C VAL A 505 7.52 -0.87 8.39
N ILE A 506 7.97 -2.07 8.74
CA ILE A 506 8.97 -2.27 9.80
C ILE A 506 10.09 -3.15 9.25
N ILE A 507 11.32 -2.67 9.37
CA ILE A 507 12.56 -3.38 9.02
C ILE A 507 13.30 -3.74 10.29
N ARG A 508 13.77 -4.98 10.40
CA ARG A 508 14.48 -5.52 11.56
C ARG A 508 15.81 -6.10 11.14
N HIS A 509 16.81 -5.98 11.99
CA HIS A 509 18.10 -6.65 11.83
C HIS A 509 18.03 -8.07 12.37
N MET A 510 18.46 -9.04 11.57
CA MET A 510 18.42 -10.45 11.95
C MET A 510 19.39 -10.79 13.09
N CYS A 511 20.45 -10.01 13.27
CA CYS A 511 21.37 -10.15 14.41
C CYS A 511 20.71 -9.85 15.76
N ASP A 512 19.59 -9.11 15.79
CA ASP A 512 18.84 -8.82 17.01
C ASP A 512 17.77 -9.89 17.30
N ILE A 513 17.46 -10.72 16.30
CA ILE A 513 16.40 -11.74 16.33
C ILE A 513 16.99 -13.12 16.64
N ILE A 514 18.12 -13.44 16.01
CA ILE A 514 18.77 -14.74 16.14
C ILE A 514 19.71 -14.71 17.36
N PRO A 515 19.69 -15.73 18.25
CA PRO A 515 20.64 -15.81 19.36
C PRO A 515 22.10 -15.77 18.89
N LYS A 516 22.97 -15.06 19.62
CA LYS A 516 24.41 -14.91 19.25
C LYS A 516 25.12 -16.24 19.01
N ASP A 517 24.79 -17.26 19.79
CA ASP A 517 25.41 -18.60 19.68
C ASP A 517 25.16 -19.28 18.31
N GLU A 518 24.13 -18.86 17.58
CA GLU A 518 23.85 -19.33 16.22
C GLU A 518 24.50 -18.46 15.13
N GLN A 519 24.89 -17.22 15.46
CA GLN A 519 25.54 -16.29 14.52
C GLN A 519 27.01 -16.67 14.29
N ASP A 520 27.70 -17.17 15.32
CA ASP A 520 29.12 -17.57 15.25
C ASP A 520 29.32 -18.96 14.62
N SER A 521 28.25 -19.71 14.36
CA SER A 521 28.33 -21.00 13.65
C SER A 521 28.51 -20.87 12.13
N ASP A 522 28.53 -19.62 11.63
CA ASP A 522 28.68 -19.26 10.21
C ASP A 522 30.11 -18.76 9.84
N THR A 523 31.09 -18.85 10.75
CA THR A 523 32.54 -18.75 10.43
C THR A 523 33.18 -20.13 10.37
#